data_AF-A0A3S0UJW9-F1
#
_entry.id   AF-A0A3S0UJW9-F1
#
_cell.length_a   1.000
_cell.length_b   1.000
_cell.length_c   1.000
_cell.angle_alpha   90.00
_cell.angle_beta   90.00
_cell.angle_gamma   90.00
#
_symmetry.space_group_name_H-M   'P 1'
#
loop_
_entity.id
_entity.type
_entity.pdbx_description
1 polymer ?
#
loop_
_entity_poly.entity_id
_entity_poly.type
_entity_poly.pdbx_seq_one_letter_code
_entity_poly.pdbx_strand_id
1 'polypeptide(L)'
;MKLNELNPVQLANAKQLDAELVAIGLTNPYLRAGILAVVGKESGFMPIREIRWSTTPAARIRQVFGYWFTGISDAQIDVLKKDDRKFFNHVYSNHKGLGNKGGDDGYNFRGWGYNQITGRANTERVGKAIGLDLINNPESLNTPLVCAKSTAYFMRSGIVAAQIQGKFSARYGISTTKEIKDILTGAHVAHWCNAGFGITPETDPTGGWSVVKNSAESYLAICK
;
A
#
# COMPACT_ATOMS: atom_id res chain seq x y z
N MET A 1 -7.53 6.02 11.23
CA MET A 1 -7.63 5.63 12.64
C MET A 1 -6.50 6.24 13.42
N LYS A 2 -6.75 6.73 14.64
CA LYS A 2 -5.74 7.16 15.62
C LYS A 2 -5.35 6.00 16.54
N LEU A 3 -4.22 6.12 17.22
CA LEU A 3 -3.70 5.08 18.11
C LEU A 3 -4.72 4.61 19.18
N ASN A 4 -5.46 5.54 19.78
CA ASN A 4 -6.44 5.25 20.82
C ASN A 4 -7.73 4.58 20.30
N GLU A 5 -7.89 4.46 18.99
CA GLU A 5 -9.01 3.78 18.33
C GLU A 5 -8.67 2.33 17.98
N LEU A 6 -7.40 1.91 18.15
CA LEU A 6 -6.96 0.58 17.80
C LEU A 6 -7.40 -0.44 18.86
N ASN A 7 -7.95 -1.56 18.39
CA ASN A 7 -8.13 -2.74 19.24
C ASN A 7 -6.76 -3.42 19.53
N PRO A 8 -6.69 -4.37 20.47
CA PRO A 8 -5.43 -5.01 20.85
C PRO A 8 -4.67 -5.69 19.69
N VAL A 9 -5.39 -6.30 18.72
CA VAL A 9 -4.77 -6.95 17.56
C VAL A 9 -4.18 -5.91 16.62
N GLN A 10 -4.90 -4.83 16.34
CA GLN A 10 -4.42 -3.74 15.50
C GLN A 10 -3.21 -3.05 16.12
N LEU A 11 -3.23 -2.85 17.44
CA LEU A 11 -2.09 -2.29 18.18
C LEU A 11 -0.86 -3.20 18.11
N ALA A 12 -1.02 -4.51 18.27
CA ALA A 12 0.06 -5.48 18.13
C ALA A 12 0.66 -5.45 16.72
N ASN A 13 -0.19 -5.40 15.69
CA ASN A 13 0.22 -5.30 14.30
C ASN A 13 0.94 -3.98 13.98
N ALA A 14 0.47 -2.86 14.52
CA ALA A 14 1.13 -1.56 14.38
C ALA A 14 2.54 -1.58 14.99
N LYS A 15 2.70 -2.17 16.17
CA LYS A 15 4.00 -2.35 16.83
C LYS A 15 4.93 -3.29 16.04
N GLN A 16 4.40 -4.38 15.49
CA GLN A 16 5.16 -5.28 14.62
C GLN A 16 5.68 -4.53 13.38
N LEU A 17 4.83 -3.73 12.74
CA LEU A 17 5.25 -2.93 11.59
C LEU A 17 6.34 -1.93 11.96
N ASP A 18 6.23 -1.21 13.08
CA ASP A 18 7.28 -0.31 13.56
C ASP A 18 8.62 -1.04 13.76
N ALA A 19 8.58 -2.22 14.38
CA ALA A 19 9.78 -3.04 14.57
C ALA A 19 10.44 -3.44 13.23
N GLU A 20 9.65 -3.83 12.22
CA GLU A 20 10.18 -4.14 10.88
C GLU A 20 10.75 -2.89 10.19
N LEU A 21 10.14 -1.72 10.35
CA LEU A 21 10.67 -0.45 9.83
C LEU A 21 12.04 -0.13 10.42
N VAL A 22 12.19 -0.31 11.74
CA VAL A 22 13.48 -0.16 12.44
C VAL A 22 14.51 -1.16 11.93
N ALA A 23 14.13 -2.45 11.81
CA ALA A 23 15.01 -3.52 11.37
C ALA A 23 15.60 -3.26 9.98
N ILE A 24 14.85 -2.58 9.11
CA ILE A 24 15.32 -2.17 7.78
C ILE A 24 15.88 -0.73 7.75
N GLY A 25 16.21 -0.14 8.89
CA GLY A 25 16.94 1.14 8.95
C GLY A 25 16.09 2.40 8.75
N LEU A 26 14.76 2.32 8.75
CA LEU A 26 13.89 3.49 8.81
C LEU A 26 13.74 3.94 10.27
N THR A 27 14.74 4.68 10.77
CA THR A 27 14.85 4.99 12.21
C THR A 27 14.25 6.33 12.64
N ASN A 28 13.90 7.23 11.72
CA ASN A 28 13.31 8.52 12.08
C ASN A 28 11.88 8.35 12.61
N PRO A 29 11.57 8.78 13.85
CA PRO A 29 10.29 8.49 14.50
C PRO A 29 9.10 9.20 13.83
N TYR A 30 9.30 10.41 13.30
CA TYR A 30 8.24 11.15 12.58
C TYR A 30 7.86 10.44 11.28
N LEU A 31 8.85 9.93 10.57
CA LEU A 31 8.60 9.11 9.38
C LEU A 31 7.87 7.82 9.75
N ARG A 32 8.33 7.08 10.76
CA ARG A 32 7.68 5.83 11.18
C ARG A 32 6.22 6.07 11.58
N ALA A 33 5.94 7.11 12.37
CA ALA A 33 4.58 7.49 12.74
C ALA A 33 3.72 7.86 11.53
N GLY A 34 4.30 8.52 10.53
CA GLY A 34 3.66 8.77 9.24
C GLY A 34 3.30 7.48 8.48
N ILE A 35 4.21 6.51 8.45
CA ILE A 35 3.98 5.19 7.82
C ILE A 35 2.86 4.44 8.54
N LEU A 36 2.85 4.44 9.87
CA LEU A 36 1.77 3.85 10.66
C LEU A 36 0.43 4.52 10.37
N ALA A 37 0.38 5.85 10.23
CA ALA A 37 -0.85 6.54 9.86
C ALA A 37 -1.34 6.17 8.45
N VAL A 38 -0.44 5.99 7.48
CA VAL A 38 -0.79 5.47 6.15
C VAL A 38 -1.44 4.10 6.30
N VAL A 39 -0.79 3.15 6.98
CA VAL A 39 -1.33 1.77 7.14
C VAL A 39 -2.64 1.75 7.92
N GLY A 40 -2.76 2.56 8.96
CA GLY A 40 -3.99 2.71 9.74
C GLY A 40 -5.16 3.28 8.93
N LYS A 41 -4.89 4.06 7.87
CA LYS A 41 -5.90 4.51 6.90
C LYS A 41 -6.22 3.41 5.87
N GLU A 42 -5.21 2.75 5.31
CA GLU A 42 -5.41 1.79 4.21
C GLU A 42 -6.09 0.49 4.66
N SER A 43 -5.74 -0.02 5.85
CA SER A 43 -6.16 -1.36 6.28
C SER A 43 -6.54 -1.46 7.75
N GLY A 44 -6.37 -0.38 8.53
CA GLY A 44 -6.53 -0.43 9.98
C GLY A 44 -5.61 -1.46 10.62
N PHE A 45 -4.41 -1.67 10.08
CA PHE A 45 -3.44 -2.69 10.51
C PHE A 45 -3.96 -4.13 10.44
N MET A 46 -4.96 -4.41 9.61
CA MET A 46 -5.44 -5.76 9.35
C MET A 46 -4.92 -6.27 8.00
N PRO A 47 -4.39 -7.50 7.92
CA PRO A 47 -4.07 -8.08 6.63
C PRO A 47 -5.36 -8.23 5.82
N ILE A 48 -5.44 -7.46 4.74
CA ILE A 48 -6.57 -7.46 3.81
C ILE A 48 -6.11 -7.97 2.46
N ARG A 49 -6.98 -8.71 1.79
CA ARG A 49 -6.84 -9.03 0.38
C ARG A 49 -7.95 -8.36 -0.39
N GLU A 50 -7.70 -8.10 -1.67
CA GLU A 50 -8.74 -7.65 -2.55
C GLU A 50 -9.84 -8.72 -2.65
N ILE A 51 -11.07 -8.29 -2.40
CA ILE A 51 -12.26 -9.14 -2.27
C ILE A 51 -13.12 -9.12 -3.52
N ARG A 52 -14.02 -10.09 -3.61
CA ARG A 52 -14.99 -10.22 -4.71
C ARG A 52 -15.81 -8.96 -4.96
N TRP A 53 -16.12 -8.73 -6.23
CA TRP A 53 -16.97 -7.63 -6.71
C TRP A 53 -18.37 -8.11 -7.14
N SER A 54 -18.74 -9.35 -6.79
CA SER A 54 -19.93 -10.04 -7.29
C SER A 54 -21.27 -9.37 -6.97
N THR A 55 -21.33 -8.57 -5.92
CA THR A 55 -22.54 -7.82 -5.51
C THR A 55 -22.48 -6.33 -5.88
N THR A 56 -21.36 -5.85 -6.42
CA THR A 56 -21.16 -4.43 -6.72
C THR A 56 -21.80 -4.05 -8.06
N PRO A 57 -22.58 -2.96 -8.15
CA PRO A 57 -23.15 -2.52 -9.42
C PRO A 57 -22.08 -2.23 -10.48
N ALA A 58 -22.35 -2.57 -11.76
CA ALA A 58 -21.43 -2.32 -12.88
C ALA A 58 -20.99 -0.84 -12.98
N ALA A 59 -21.91 0.10 -12.74
CA ALA A 59 -21.59 1.53 -12.68
C ALA A 59 -20.49 1.86 -11.66
N ARG A 60 -20.51 1.23 -10.48
CA ARG A 60 -19.47 1.43 -9.46
C ARG A 60 -18.15 0.76 -9.87
N ILE A 61 -18.21 -0.42 -10.48
CA ILE A 61 -17.01 -1.09 -11.05
C ILE A 61 -16.33 -0.18 -12.08
N ARG A 62 -17.10 0.52 -12.94
CA ARG A 62 -16.53 1.49 -13.89
C ARG A 62 -15.87 2.69 -13.24
N GLN A 63 -16.41 3.19 -12.14
CA GLN A 63 -15.78 4.30 -11.43
C GLN A 63 -14.39 3.92 -10.90
N VAL A 64 -14.19 2.65 -10.55
CA VAL A 64 -12.92 2.15 -9.98
C VAL A 64 -11.97 1.62 -11.05
N PHE A 65 -12.48 0.88 -12.03
CA PHE A 65 -11.68 0.13 -13.02
C PHE A 65 -11.98 0.53 -14.48
N GLY A 66 -12.58 1.70 -14.73
CA GLY A 66 -13.16 2.07 -16.01
C GLY A 66 -12.24 1.87 -17.23
N TYR A 67 -10.94 2.13 -17.06
CA TYR A 67 -9.94 1.86 -18.09
C TYR A 67 -9.94 0.40 -18.56
N TRP A 68 -10.01 -0.55 -17.64
CA TRP A 68 -10.01 -1.99 -17.93
C TRP A 68 -11.33 -2.49 -18.52
N PHE A 69 -12.42 -1.72 -18.36
CA PHE A 69 -13.75 -2.06 -18.86
C PHE A 69 -14.18 -1.23 -20.08
N THR A 70 -13.24 -0.60 -20.76
CA THR A 70 -13.51 0.11 -22.02
C THR A 70 -14.01 -0.89 -23.07
N GLY A 71 -15.14 -0.58 -23.71
CA GLY A 71 -15.76 -1.44 -24.72
C GLY A 71 -16.55 -2.65 -24.21
N ILE A 72 -16.62 -2.85 -22.89
CA ILE A 72 -17.44 -3.89 -22.24
C ILE A 72 -18.73 -3.26 -21.76
N SER A 73 -19.91 -3.87 -21.98
CA SER A 73 -21.21 -3.38 -21.51
C SER A 73 -21.47 -3.72 -20.04
N ASP A 74 -22.40 -3.02 -19.38
CA ASP A 74 -22.73 -3.29 -17.97
C ASP A 74 -23.25 -4.72 -17.74
N ALA A 75 -24.03 -5.26 -18.68
CA ALA A 75 -24.48 -6.66 -18.65
C ALA A 75 -23.31 -7.65 -18.73
N GLN A 76 -22.28 -7.36 -19.54
CA GLN A 76 -21.07 -8.17 -19.60
C GLN A 76 -20.25 -8.08 -18.30
N ILE A 77 -20.18 -6.90 -17.68
CA ILE A 77 -19.55 -6.71 -16.36
C ILE A 77 -20.29 -7.55 -15.30
N ASP A 78 -21.62 -7.50 -15.30
CA ASP A 78 -22.46 -8.24 -14.34
C ASP A 78 -22.34 -9.76 -14.46
N VAL A 79 -22.03 -10.26 -15.65
CA VAL A 79 -21.66 -11.68 -15.87
C VAL A 79 -20.24 -11.93 -15.36
N LEU A 80 -19.27 -11.11 -15.76
CA LEU A 80 -17.86 -11.30 -15.42
C LEU A 80 -17.60 -11.29 -13.91
N LYS A 81 -18.20 -10.34 -13.17
CA LYS A 81 -17.97 -10.14 -11.73
C LYS A 81 -18.43 -11.29 -10.85
N LYS A 82 -19.22 -12.24 -11.38
CA LYS A 82 -19.69 -13.42 -10.64
C LYS A 82 -18.57 -14.44 -10.41
N ASP A 83 -17.51 -14.38 -11.22
CA ASP A 83 -16.33 -15.24 -11.13
C ASP A 83 -15.12 -14.36 -10.79
N ASP A 84 -14.68 -14.41 -9.53
CA ASP A 84 -13.57 -13.59 -9.05
C ASP A 84 -12.30 -13.79 -9.87
N ARG A 85 -12.02 -15.03 -10.30
CA ARG A 85 -10.82 -15.37 -11.05
C ARG A 85 -10.86 -14.70 -12.41
N LYS A 86 -11.98 -14.83 -13.13
CA LYS A 86 -12.16 -14.13 -14.42
C LYS A 86 -12.13 -12.62 -14.26
N PHE A 87 -12.77 -12.08 -13.23
CA PHE A 87 -12.80 -10.64 -12.97
C PHE A 87 -11.39 -10.08 -12.74
N PHE A 88 -10.62 -10.65 -11.81
CA PHE A 88 -9.28 -10.14 -11.52
C PHE A 88 -8.27 -10.40 -12.63
N ASN A 89 -8.39 -11.53 -13.35
CA ASN A 89 -7.60 -11.77 -14.55
C ASN A 89 -7.89 -10.71 -15.61
N HIS A 90 -9.15 -10.33 -15.81
CA HIS A 90 -9.53 -9.25 -16.72
C HIS A 90 -8.91 -7.91 -16.33
N VAL A 91 -8.97 -7.54 -15.04
CA VAL A 91 -8.45 -6.25 -14.55
C VAL A 91 -6.92 -6.18 -14.62
N TYR A 92 -6.21 -7.25 -14.26
CA TYR A 92 -4.77 -7.17 -13.98
C TYR A 92 -3.86 -7.86 -15.00
N SER A 93 -4.34 -8.75 -15.86
CA SER A 93 -3.44 -9.54 -16.73
C SER A 93 -2.66 -8.68 -17.73
N ASN A 94 -3.25 -7.59 -18.23
CA ASN A 94 -2.65 -6.75 -19.26
C ASN A 94 -2.00 -5.46 -18.72
N HIS A 95 -1.89 -5.34 -17.39
CA HIS A 95 -1.27 -4.17 -16.79
C HIS A 95 0.25 -4.23 -16.90
N LYS A 96 0.82 -3.46 -17.84
CA LYS A 96 2.26 -3.46 -18.17
C LYS A 96 3.19 -3.29 -16.95
N GLY A 97 2.76 -2.55 -15.93
CA GLY A 97 3.52 -2.34 -14.70
C GLY A 97 3.49 -3.49 -13.67
N LEU A 98 2.62 -4.49 -13.81
CA LEU A 98 2.43 -5.56 -12.82
C LEU A 98 3.29 -6.80 -13.08
N GLY A 99 3.85 -6.94 -14.29
CA GLY A 99 4.67 -8.09 -14.68
C GLY A 99 3.93 -9.43 -14.68
N ASN A 100 2.60 -9.39 -14.77
CA ASN A 100 1.76 -10.58 -14.91
C ASN A 100 2.04 -11.26 -16.26
N LYS A 101 2.08 -12.59 -16.26
CA LYS A 101 2.44 -13.46 -17.38
C LYS A 101 1.21 -14.12 -18.03
N GLY A 102 0.01 -13.61 -17.74
CA GLY A 102 -1.26 -14.19 -18.20
C GLY A 102 -1.74 -15.35 -17.32
N GLY A 103 -2.68 -16.14 -17.84
CA GLY A 103 -3.36 -17.19 -17.08
C GLY A 103 -4.08 -16.61 -15.87
N ASP A 104 -3.68 -17.05 -14.69
CA ASP A 104 -4.33 -16.73 -13.42
C ASP A 104 -3.59 -15.70 -12.56
N ASP A 105 -2.58 -15.04 -13.14
CA ASP A 105 -1.77 -14.05 -12.43
C ASP A 105 -2.57 -12.88 -11.89
N GLY A 106 -3.58 -12.42 -12.65
CA GLY A 106 -4.40 -11.30 -12.20
C GLY A 106 -5.13 -11.62 -10.90
N TYR A 107 -5.67 -12.84 -10.78
CA TYR A 107 -6.27 -13.33 -9.55
C TYR A 107 -5.22 -13.61 -8.46
N ASN A 108 -4.19 -14.40 -8.77
CA ASN A 108 -3.22 -14.88 -7.78
C ASN A 108 -2.41 -13.72 -7.15
N PHE A 109 -2.14 -12.66 -7.93
CA PHE A 109 -1.37 -11.48 -7.51
C PHE A 109 -2.23 -10.21 -7.46
N ARG A 110 -3.53 -10.31 -7.18
CA ARG A 110 -4.37 -9.15 -6.80
C ARG A 110 -3.90 -8.51 -5.50
N GLY A 111 -4.52 -7.41 -5.06
CA GLY A 111 -4.06 -6.68 -3.86
C GLY A 111 -3.96 -7.54 -2.60
N TRP A 112 -2.79 -7.53 -1.94
CA TRP A 112 -2.54 -8.21 -0.67
C TRP A 112 -1.93 -7.29 0.40
N GLY A 113 -2.24 -7.56 1.67
CA GLY A 113 -1.62 -6.93 2.82
C GLY A 113 -2.03 -5.46 3.06
N TYR A 114 -1.30 -4.79 3.94
CA TYR A 114 -1.65 -3.49 4.50
C TYR A 114 -1.74 -2.37 3.47
N ASN A 115 -0.93 -2.44 2.42
CA ASN A 115 -0.81 -1.44 1.36
C ASN A 115 -1.15 -2.01 -0.03
N GLN A 116 -1.89 -3.13 -0.09
CA GLN A 116 -2.40 -3.72 -1.33
C GLN A 116 -1.32 -3.96 -2.41
N ILE A 117 -0.27 -4.71 -2.05
CA ILE A 117 0.77 -5.15 -2.99
C ILE A 117 0.10 -5.96 -4.10
N THR A 118 0.21 -5.46 -5.33
CA THR A 118 -0.49 -5.99 -6.50
C THR A 118 0.51 -6.28 -7.61
N GLY A 119 0.33 -7.38 -8.34
CA GLY A 119 1.10 -7.79 -9.51
C GLY A 119 2.29 -8.71 -9.20
N ARG A 120 2.52 -9.68 -10.08
CA ARG A 120 3.59 -10.67 -9.97
C ARG A 120 4.97 -10.04 -9.72
N ALA A 121 5.33 -8.99 -10.46
CA ALA A 121 6.64 -8.36 -10.32
C ALA A 121 6.84 -7.72 -8.95
N ASN A 122 5.79 -7.18 -8.34
CA ASN A 122 5.85 -6.65 -6.98
C ASN A 122 5.97 -7.79 -5.96
N THR A 123 5.17 -8.84 -6.12
CA THR A 123 5.24 -10.04 -5.27
C THR A 123 6.62 -10.68 -5.31
N GLU A 124 7.24 -10.80 -6.50
CA GLU A 124 8.60 -11.35 -6.66
C GLU A 124 9.65 -10.50 -5.95
N ARG A 125 9.62 -9.16 -6.17
CA ARG A 125 10.57 -8.23 -5.54
C ARG A 125 10.49 -8.27 -4.03
N VAL A 126 9.27 -8.27 -3.49
CA VAL A 126 9.03 -8.34 -2.05
C VAL A 126 9.48 -9.69 -1.51
N GLY A 127 9.11 -10.80 -2.14
CA GLY A 127 9.46 -12.14 -1.71
C GLY A 127 10.98 -12.32 -1.62
N LYS A 128 11.71 -11.89 -2.66
CA LYS A 128 13.17 -11.87 -2.66
C LYS A 128 13.75 -11.03 -1.51
N ALA A 129 13.18 -9.86 -1.25
CA ALA A 129 13.69 -8.96 -0.22
C ALA A 129 13.48 -9.48 1.20
N ILE A 130 12.40 -10.24 1.43
CA ILE A 130 12.06 -10.77 2.77
C ILE A 130 12.42 -12.25 2.93
N GLY A 131 13.01 -12.87 1.91
CA GLY A 131 13.47 -14.26 1.93
C GLY A 131 12.34 -15.29 1.86
N LEU A 132 11.24 -14.99 1.18
CA LEU A 132 10.07 -15.87 1.05
C LEU A 132 9.70 -16.12 -0.41
N ASP A 133 9.27 -17.35 -0.72
CA ASP A 133 8.69 -17.70 -2.00
C ASP A 133 7.20 -17.30 -2.06
N LEU A 134 6.97 -16.01 -2.33
CA LEU A 134 5.64 -15.46 -2.52
C LEU A 134 5.07 -15.70 -3.92
N ILE A 135 5.88 -16.24 -4.85
CA ILE A 135 5.39 -16.55 -6.19
C ILE A 135 4.54 -17.81 -6.17
N ASN A 136 4.97 -18.81 -5.40
CA ASN A 136 4.21 -20.04 -5.22
C ASN A 136 3.26 -19.99 -4.02
N ASN A 137 3.44 -19.04 -3.08
CA ASN A 137 2.60 -18.90 -1.88
C ASN A 137 2.16 -17.45 -1.63
N PRO A 138 1.49 -16.77 -2.59
CA PRO A 138 1.15 -15.35 -2.49
C PRO A 138 0.23 -15.01 -1.31
N GLU A 139 -0.62 -15.93 -0.86
CA GLU A 139 -1.50 -15.78 0.29
C GLU A 139 -0.76 -15.53 1.61
N SER A 140 0.53 -15.90 1.68
CA SER A 140 1.39 -15.59 2.83
C SER A 140 1.49 -14.08 3.10
N LEU A 141 1.32 -13.24 2.07
CA LEU A 141 1.24 -11.77 2.20
C LEU A 141 0.08 -11.31 3.09
N ASN A 142 -0.88 -12.20 3.40
CA ASN A 142 -2.00 -11.91 4.28
C ASN A 142 -1.80 -12.37 5.74
N THR A 143 -0.56 -12.67 6.14
CA THR A 143 -0.21 -12.92 7.55
C THR A 143 0.40 -11.66 8.17
N PRO A 144 0.17 -11.36 9.47
CA PRO A 144 0.65 -10.10 10.07
C PRO A 144 2.15 -9.82 9.88
N LEU A 145 3.00 -10.84 10.09
CA LEU A 145 4.45 -10.68 9.99
C LEU A 145 4.91 -10.43 8.55
N VAL A 146 4.45 -11.24 7.59
CA VAL A 146 4.83 -11.09 6.18
C VAL A 146 4.28 -9.77 5.63
N CYS A 147 3.06 -9.41 6.03
CA CYS A 147 2.44 -8.14 5.72
C CYS A 147 3.29 -6.96 6.22
N ALA A 148 3.70 -6.97 7.49
CA ALA A 148 4.59 -5.95 8.06
C ALA A 148 5.92 -5.83 7.30
N LYS A 149 6.60 -6.95 7.06
CA LYS A 149 7.87 -7.00 6.30
C LYS A 149 7.72 -6.46 4.88
N SER A 150 6.66 -6.88 4.20
CA SER A 150 6.39 -6.47 2.82
C SER A 150 6.09 -4.98 2.70
N THR A 151 5.30 -4.42 3.62
CA THR A 151 5.01 -2.99 3.68
C THR A 151 6.25 -2.19 4.04
N ALA A 152 7.05 -2.64 5.01
CA ALA A 152 8.30 -1.99 5.37
C ALA A 152 9.25 -1.92 4.16
N TYR A 153 9.43 -3.02 3.44
CA TYR A 153 10.22 -3.04 2.20
C TYR A 153 9.69 -2.10 1.13
N PHE A 154 8.38 -2.09 0.89
CA PHE A 154 7.74 -1.18 -0.07
C PHE A 154 8.03 0.28 0.26
N MET A 155 7.83 0.69 1.53
CA MET A 155 8.08 2.06 1.97
C MET A 155 9.56 2.42 1.83
N ARG A 156 10.47 1.56 2.27
CA ARG A 156 11.92 1.81 2.13
C ARG A 156 12.32 1.97 0.66
N SER A 157 11.84 1.09 -0.21
CA SER A 157 12.16 1.12 -1.65
C SER A 157 11.68 2.42 -2.30
N GLY A 158 10.45 2.84 -2.02
CA GLY A 158 9.90 4.10 -2.53
C GLY A 158 10.61 5.33 -1.99
N ILE A 159 10.95 5.35 -0.70
CA ILE A 159 11.72 6.42 -0.07
C ILE A 159 13.10 6.57 -0.70
N VAL A 160 13.84 5.46 -0.84
CA VAL A 160 15.18 5.49 -1.45
C VAL A 160 15.11 5.96 -2.90
N ALA A 161 14.13 5.47 -3.68
CA ALA A 161 13.93 5.94 -5.05
C ALA A 161 13.65 7.45 -5.11
N ALA A 162 12.78 7.96 -4.24
CA ALA A 162 12.45 9.39 -4.19
C ALA A 162 13.65 10.26 -3.77
N GLN A 163 14.49 9.77 -2.86
CA GLN A 163 15.74 10.43 -2.48
C GLN A 163 16.71 10.52 -3.67
N ILE A 164 16.95 9.40 -4.36
CA ILE A 164 17.83 9.35 -5.54
C ILE A 164 17.33 10.29 -6.65
N GLN A 165 16.01 10.41 -6.81
CA GLN A 165 15.38 11.32 -7.77
C GLN A 165 15.35 12.79 -7.31
N GLY A 166 15.99 13.15 -6.19
CA GLY A 166 16.05 14.52 -5.68
C GLY A 166 14.73 15.06 -5.15
N LYS A 167 13.69 14.22 -4.99
CA LYS A 167 12.36 14.66 -4.55
C LYS A 167 12.37 15.21 -3.13
N PHE A 168 13.26 14.69 -2.28
CA PHE A 168 13.40 15.15 -0.90
C PHE A 168 13.92 16.58 -0.86
N SER A 169 15.03 16.86 -1.55
CA SER A 169 15.59 18.20 -1.63
C SER A 169 14.59 19.17 -2.24
N ALA A 170 13.93 18.78 -3.33
CA ALA A 170 12.99 19.65 -4.05
C ALA A 170 11.71 19.97 -3.24
N ARG A 171 11.20 19.02 -2.45
CA ARG A 171 9.92 19.19 -1.74
C ARG A 171 10.06 19.64 -0.29
N TYR A 172 11.18 19.30 0.34
CA TYR A 172 11.34 19.39 1.79
C TYR A 172 12.64 20.07 2.22
N GLY A 173 13.54 20.39 1.28
CA GLY A 173 14.84 20.99 1.61
C GLY A 173 15.75 20.08 2.44
N ILE A 174 15.53 18.76 2.40
CA ILE A 174 16.33 17.74 3.12
C ILE A 174 16.93 16.75 2.14
N SER A 175 18.06 16.14 2.50
CA SER A 175 18.71 15.12 1.66
C SER A 175 18.32 13.71 2.08
N THR A 176 18.07 13.49 3.37
CA THR A 176 17.86 12.17 3.96
C THR A 176 16.67 12.15 4.92
N THR A 177 16.13 10.97 5.20
CA THR A 177 15.07 10.79 6.21
C THR A 177 15.51 11.16 7.63
N LYS A 178 16.83 11.20 7.90
CA LYS A 178 17.37 11.58 9.21
C LYS A 178 17.14 13.06 9.54
N GLU A 179 17.01 13.90 8.52
CA GLU A 179 16.82 15.34 8.66
C GLU A 179 15.36 15.76 8.89
N ILE A 180 14.40 14.81 8.90
CA ILE A 180 13.00 15.08 9.22
C ILE A 180 12.88 15.49 10.69
N LYS A 181 12.39 16.70 10.96
CA LYS A 181 12.33 17.31 12.30
C LYS A 181 10.92 17.41 12.89
N ASP A 182 9.90 17.17 12.09
CA ASP A 182 8.52 17.36 12.51
C ASP A 182 7.59 16.28 11.91
N ILE A 183 6.46 16.09 12.57
CA ILE A 183 5.48 15.07 12.21
C ILE A 183 4.83 15.35 10.86
N LEU A 184 4.67 16.61 10.45
CA LEU A 184 4.02 16.96 9.20
C LEU A 184 4.90 16.51 8.03
N THR A 185 6.20 16.81 8.06
CA THR A 185 7.17 16.37 7.06
C THR A 185 7.25 14.84 7.01
N GLY A 186 7.32 14.16 8.16
CA GLY A 186 7.36 12.70 8.23
C GLY A 186 6.11 12.03 7.64
N ALA A 187 4.93 12.53 8.02
CA ALA A 187 3.65 12.09 7.49
C ALA A 187 3.53 12.32 5.98
N HIS A 188 4.02 13.45 5.51
CA HIS A 188 3.96 13.83 4.11
C HIS A 188 4.87 12.95 3.23
N VAL A 189 6.09 12.67 3.68
CA VAL A 189 7.00 11.71 3.04
C VAL A 189 6.35 10.32 2.94
N ALA A 190 5.77 9.83 4.04
CA ALA A 190 5.11 8.53 4.07
C ALA A 190 3.91 8.48 3.11
N HIS A 191 3.04 9.50 3.14
CA HIS A 191 1.86 9.58 2.28
C HIS A 191 2.26 9.54 0.79
N TRP A 192 3.22 10.36 0.37
CA TRP A 192 3.64 10.41 -1.04
C TRP A 192 4.50 9.22 -1.47
N CYS A 193 5.13 8.52 -0.54
CA CYS A 193 5.72 7.22 -0.83
C CYS A 193 4.64 6.19 -1.19
N ASN A 194 3.48 6.22 -0.53
CA ASN A 194 2.38 5.30 -0.79
C ASN A 194 1.53 5.71 -2.02
N ALA A 195 1.20 6.99 -2.14
CA ALA A 195 0.38 7.52 -3.24
C ALA A 195 1.17 7.79 -4.53
N GLY A 196 2.50 7.93 -4.43
CA GLY A 196 3.40 8.23 -5.53
C GLY A 196 3.81 9.72 -5.59
N PHE A 197 5.12 9.97 -5.68
CA PHE A 197 5.71 11.33 -5.79
C PHE A 197 5.46 12.05 -7.14
N GLY A 198 4.60 11.51 -8.01
CA GLY A 198 4.25 12.11 -9.30
C GLY A 198 3.13 13.15 -9.22
N ILE A 199 2.39 13.19 -8.12
CA ILE A 199 1.27 14.11 -7.89
C ILE A 199 1.79 15.34 -7.11
N THR A 200 1.27 16.51 -7.45
CA THR A 200 1.59 17.79 -6.78
C THR A 200 1.14 17.73 -5.32
N PRO A 201 1.93 18.26 -4.36
CA PRO A 201 1.76 17.95 -2.93
C PRO A 201 0.45 18.43 -2.29
N GLU A 202 -0.33 19.29 -2.93
CA GLU A 202 -1.56 19.84 -2.34
C GLU A 202 -2.87 19.26 -2.91
N THR A 203 -2.85 18.50 -4.00
CA THR A 203 -4.07 17.92 -4.58
C THR A 203 -4.10 16.42 -4.32
N ASP A 204 -4.53 16.03 -3.13
CA ASP A 204 -5.03 14.68 -2.89
C ASP A 204 -6.56 14.66 -3.06
N PRO A 205 -7.07 14.32 -4.26
CA PRO A 205 -8.52 14.30 -4.51
C PRO A 205 -9.23 13.19 -3.73
N THR A 206 -8.50 12.25 -3.12
CA THR A 206 -9.06 11.14 -2.36
C THR A 206 -9.31 11.48 -0.88
N GLY A 207 -8.74 12.58 -0.39
CA GLY A 207 -8.80 12.98 1.03
C GLY A 207 -7.91 12.13 1.96
N GLY A 208 -7.15 11.17 1.42
CA GLY A 208 -6.25 10.31 2.19
C GLY A 208 -5.19 11.07 2.98
N TRP A 209 -4.65 12.16 2.43
CA TRP A 209 -3.68 13.03 3.08
C TRP A 209 -4.26 13.64 4.36
N SER A 210 -5.51 14.11 4.32
CA SER A 210 -6.18 14.66 5.50
C SER A 210 -6.25 13.63 6.63
N VAL A 211 -6.59 12.38 6.31
CA VAL A 211 -6.63 11.29 7.30
C VAL A 211 -5.25 11.00 7.89
N VAL A 212 -4.21 10.94 7.05
CA VAL A 212 -2.82 10.70 7.49
C VAL A 212 -2.33 11.85 8.37
N LYS A 213 -2.47 13.09 7.90
CA LYS A 213 -2.09 14.31 8.62
C LYS A 213 -2.73 14.37 10.02
N ASN A 214 -4.01 14.04 10.13
CA ASN A 214 -4.76 14.13 11.39
C ASN A 214 -4.53 12.96 12.35
N SER A 215 -3.83 11.90 11.94
CA SER A 215 -3.60 10.70 12.77
C SER A 215 -2.14 10.42 13.09
N ALA A 216 -1.19 10.89 12.28
CA ALA A 216 0.24 10.60 12.41
C ALA A 216 0.81 10.90 13.82
N GLU A 217 0.45 12.03 14.42
CA GLU A 217 0.96 12.40 15.74
C GLU A 217 0.63 11.38 16.83
N SER A 218 -0.54 10.74 16.76
CA SER A 218 -0.94 9.73 17.75
C SER A 218 -0.01 8.50 17.76
N TYR A 219 0.62 8.19 16.61
CA TYR A 219 1.52 7.04 16.48
C TYR A 219 2.93 7.29 16.98
N LEU A 220 3.30 8.54 17.32
CA LEU A 220 4.60 8.83 17.94
C LEU A 220 4.79 8.07 19.25
N ALA A 221 3.72 7.69 19.95
CA ALA A 221 3.81 6.88 21.16
C ALA A 221 4.30 5.43 20.90
N ILE A 222 4.18 4.91 19.67
CA ILE A 222 4.79 3.63 19.27
C ILE A 222 6.26 3.84 18.88
N CYS A 223 6.56 4.97 18.23
CA CYS A 223 7.86 5.21 17.62
C CYS A 223 8.90 5.87 18.54
N LYS A 224 8.61 6.11 19.82
CA LYS A 224 9.58 6.64 20.80
C LYS A 224 10.44 5.51 21.34
#